data_AF-A0A250V4Q6-F1
#
_entry.id   AF-A0A250V4Q6-F1
#
_cell.length_a   1.000
_cell.length_b   1.000
_cell.length_c   1.000
_cell.angle_alpha   90.00
_cell.angle_beta   90.00
_cell.angle_gamma   90.00
#
_symmetry.space_group_name_H-M   'P 1'
#
loop_
_entity.id
_entity.type
_entity.pdbx_description
1 polymer ?
#
loop_
_entity_poly.entity_id
_entity_poly.type
_entity_poly.pdbx_seq_one_letter_code
_entity_poly.pdbx_strand_id
1 'polypeptide(L)'
;MEKPDVDEKWITVTAEVGDARVRIVKPVGSRGTLPVVLYVHGGGRVVGNAGTHDRPVREPAVRANAAVVFVEYARSPEARYPVAIEQAYATARWITAKGAEEGLDASRPAVAGDSVGGTGTMTAALTLMAKAMAWFWDCRPRSSSSTRTTCCGTRVRCMPAS
;
A
#
# COMPACT_ATOMS: atom_id res chain seq x y z
N MET A 1 -4.36 -24.06 18.28
CA MET A 1 -5.05 -22.76 18.39
C MET A 1 -5.53 -22.40 17.00
N GLU A 2 -6.84 -22.24 16.85
CA GLU A 2 -7.52 -22.09 15.56
C GLU A 2 -7.24 -20.73 14.91
N LYS A 3 -7.18 -20.68 13.58
CA LYS A 3 -6.91 -19.43 12.85
C LYS A 3 -8.21 -18.62 12.73
N PRO A 4 -8.19 -17.29 12.92
CA PRO A 4 -9.37 -16.47 12.68
C PRO A 4 -9.87 -16.61 11.25
N ASP A 5 -11.18 -16.68 11.09
CA ASP A 5 -11.82 -16.67 9.79
C ASP A 5 -11.79 -15.26 9.18
N VAL A 6 -11.59 -15.16 7.86
CA VAL A 6 -11.40 -13.90 7.13
C VAL A 6 -11.91 -14.03 5.70
N ASP A 7 -12.35 -12.91 5.14
CA ASP A 7 -12.52 -12.76 3.70
C ASP A 7 -11.16 -12.42 3.07
N GLU A 8 -10.75 -13.18 2.06
CA GLU A 8 -9.49 -12.95 1.36
C GLU A 8 -9.67 -12.83 -0.15
N LYS A 9 -8.86 -11.95 -0.75
CA LYS A 9 -8.81 -11.74 -2.20
C LYS A 9 -7.37 -11.55 -2.64
N TRP A 10 -7.04 -12.10 -3.80
CA TRP A 10 -5.74 -11.91 -4.44
C TRP A 10 -5.86 -11.00 -5.65
N ILE A 11 -4.92 -10.09 -5.78
CA ILE A 11 -4.76 -9.22 -6.93
C ILE A 11 -3.31 -9.20 -7.38
N THR A 12 -3.09 -8.68 -8.58
CA THR A 12 -1.77 -8.39 -9.11
C THR A 12 -1.60 -6.88 -9.20
N VAL A 13 -0.51 -6.36 -8.64
CA VAL A 13 -0.12 -4.96 -8.74
C VAL A 13 1.10 -4.84 -9.62
N THR A 14 0.98 -4.07 -10.71
CA THR A 14 2.09 -3.82 -11.62
C THR A 14 3.12 -2.88 -11.02
N ALA A 15 4.40 -3.25 -11.10
CA ALA A 15 5.54 -2.42 -10.74
C ALA A 15 6.54 -2.39 -11.91
N GLU A 16 7.35 -1.33 -11.99
CA GLU A 16 8.34 -1.15 -13.06
C GLU A 16 9.38 -2.29 -13.11
N VAL A 17 9.62 -2.92 -11.95
CA VAL A 17 10.58 -4.01 -11.75
C VAL A 17 9.96 -5.42 -11.85
N GLY A 18 8.68 -5.51 -12.23
CA GLY A 18 7.91 -6.75 -12.29
C GLY A 18 6.76 -6.79 -11.29
N ASP A 19 5.71 -7.51 -11.64
CA ASP A 19 4.44 -7.54 -10.90
C ASP A 19 4.58 -8.14 -9.49
N ALA A 20 3.83 -7.56 -8.56
CA ALA A 20 3.69 -8.05 -7.19
C ALA A 20 2.33 -8.75 -7.02
N ARG A 21 2.35 -9.94 -6.42
CA ARG A 21 1.11 -10.54 -5.92
C ARG A 21 0.75 -9.90 -4.59
N VAL A 22 -0.51 -9.54 -4.44
CA VAL A 22 -1.00 -8.86 -3.24
C VAL A 22 -2.23 -9.58 -2.73
N ARG A 23 -2.20 -9.91 -1.44
CA ARG A 23 -3.31 -10.54 -0.72
C ARG A 23 -3.99 -9.50 0.15
N ILE A 24 -5.28 -9.30 -0.08
CA ILE A 24 -6.15 -8.45 0.73
C ILE A 24 -6.90 -9.36 1.69
N VAL A 25 -6.77 -9.09 2.99
CA VAL A 25 -7.43 -9.85 4.06
C VAL A 25 -8.32 -8.91 4.86
N LYS A 26 -9.59 -9.27 5.03
CA LYS A 26 -10.60 -8.47 5.75
C LYS A 26 -11.35 -9.35 6.76
N PRO A 27 -11.87 -8.79 7.86
CA PRO A 27 -12.81 -9.50 8.72
C PRO A 27 -14.02 -9.98 7.90
N VAL A 28 -14.51 -11.18 8.20
CA VAL A 28 -15.69 -11.76 7.53
C VAL A 28 -16.89 -10.82 7.63
N GLY A 29 -17.56 -10.58 6.50
CA GLY A 29 -18.81 -9.82 6.46
C GLY A 29 -18.65 -8.32 6.70
N SER A 30 -17.43 -7.80 6.58
CA SER A 30 -17.15 -6.35 6.67
C SER A 30 -17.98 -5.57 5.64
N ARG A 31 -18.60 -4.47 6.08
CA ARG A 31 -19.37 -3.56 5.23
C ARG A 31 -18.71 -2.18 5.18
N GLY A 32 -18.68 -1.58 4.00
CA GLY A 32 -18.07 -0.26 3.78
C GLY A 32 -16.54 -0.30 3.73
N THR A 33 -15.91 0.86 3.93
CA THR A 33 -14.46 1.02 3.89
C THR A 33 -13.81 0.72 5.23
N LEU A 34 -12.71 -0.04 5.22
CA LEU A 34 -11.92 -0.37 6.40
C LEU A 34 -10.60 0.40 6.43
N PRO A 35 -10.09 0.78 7.61
CA PRO A 35 -8.70 1.23 7.75
C PRO A 35 -7.75 0.20 7.15
N VAL A 36 -6.72 0.65 6.45
CA VAL A 36 -5.78 -0.23 5.73
C VAL A 36 -4.43 -0.33 6.42
N VAL A 37 -3.92 -1.55 6.52
CA VAL A 37 -2.57 -1.87 6.97
C VAL A 37 -1.82 -2.51 5.81
N LEU A 38 -0.79 -1.83 5.29
CA LEU A 38 0.16 -2.45 4.37
C LEU A 38 1.11 -3.34 5.18
N TYR A 39 1.07 -4.65 4.93
CA TYR A 39 1.94 -5.62 5.57
C TYR A 39 3.08 -6.03 4.64
N VAL A 40 4.31 -5.74 5.06
CA VAL A 40 5.53 -6.11 4.36
C VAL A 40 6.28 -7.11 5.23
N HIS A 41 6.29 -8.37 4.83
CA HIS A 41 6.93 -9.42 5.62
C HIS A 41 8.46 -9.31 5.66
N GLY A 42 9.07 -9.82 6.72
CA GLY A 42 10.51 -9.97 6.86
C GLY A 42 11.09 -11.21 6.19
N GLY A 43 12.29 -11.64 6.64
CA GLY A 43 13.01 -12.81 6.12
C GLY A 43 14.19 -12.53 5.18
N GLY A 44 14.81 -11.35 5.25
CA GLY A 44 15.99 -10.97 4.46
C GLY A 44 15.76 -10.89 2.95
N ARG A 45 14.49 -10.79 2.51
CA ARG A 45 14.03 -11.02 1.12
C ARG A 45 14.23 -12.45 0.60
N VAL A 46 14.66 -13.38 1.44
CA VAL A 46 14.95 -14.77 1.06
C VAL A 46 13.86 -15.71 1.58
N VAL A 47 13.31 -15.42 2.75
CA VAL A 47 12.34 -16.27 3.47
C VAL A 47 11.03 -15.51 3.66
N GLY A 48 9.93 -16.26 3.78
CA GLY A 48 8.60 -15.71 4.04
C GLY A 48 7.69 -15.70 2.81
N ASN A 49 6.41 -15.98 3.02
CA ASN A 49 5.32 -15.85 2.05
C ASN A 49 3.97 -15.68 2.78
N ALA A 50 2.88 -15.63 2.03
CA ALA A 50 1.54 -15.48 2.61
C ALA A 50 1.12 -16.65 3.51
N GLY A 51 1.69 -17.84 3.32
CA GLY A 51 1.45 -19.02 4.15
C GLY A 51 2.15 -18.94 5.50
N THR A 52 3.43 -18.53 5.52
CA THR A 52 4.19 -18.38 6.78
C THR A 52 3.67 -17.23 7.64
N HIS A 53 3.05 -16.22 7.02
CA HIS A 53 2.49 -15.04 7.69
C HIS A 53 0.97 -15.03 7.76
N ASP A 54 0.31 -16.15 7.43
CA ASP A 54 -1.15 -16.23 7.36
C ASP A 54 -1.82 -15.82 8.67
N ARG A 55 -1.34 -16.37 9.79
CA ARG A 55 -1.87 -16.02 11.11
C ARG A 55 -1.49 -14.60 11.56
N PRO A 56 -0.22 -14.15 11.46
CA PRO A 56 0.17 -12.76 11.70
C PRO A 56 -0.60 -11.70 10.89
N VAL A 57 -1.17 -12.07 9.74
CA VAL A 57 -2.03 -11.19 8.92
C VAL A 57 -3.49 -11.24 9.36
N ARG A 58 -4.02 -12.44 9.65
CA ARG A 58 -5.41 -12.64 10.07
C ARG A 58 -5.72 -12.03 11.44
N GLU A 59 -4.82 -12.18 12.41
CA GLU A 59 -5.03 -11.66 13.77
C GLU A 59 -5.24 -10.14 13.82
N PRO A 60 -4.39 -9.29 13.24
CA PRO A 60 -4.61 -7.85 13.24
C PRO A 60 -5.82 -7.45 12.39
N ALA A 61 -6.12 -8.15 11.29
CA ALA A 61 -7.31 -7.88 10.49
C ALA A 61 -8.57 -7.96 11.36
N VAL A 62 -8.76 -9.09 12.05
CA VAL A 62 -9.94 -9.33 12.90
C VAL A 62 -9.93 -8.47 14.16
N ARG A 63 -8.80 -8.39 14.88
CA ARG A 63 -8.73 -7.70 16.17
C ARG A 63 -8.81 -6.18 16.05
N ALA A 64 -8.24 -5.60 14.99
CA ALA A 64 -8.27 -4.16 14.75
C ALA A 64 -9.44 -3.73 13.86
N ASN A 65 -10.25 -4.69 13.38
CA ASN A 65 -11.29 -4.45 12.37
C ASN A 65 -10.77 -3.64 11.18
N ALA A 66 -9.67 -4.12 10.60
CA ALA A 66 -8.91 -3.44 9.57
C ALA A 66 -8.66 -4.38 8.38
N ALA A 67 -8.50 -3.80 7.20
CA ALA A 67 -8.03 -4.55 6.04
C ALA A 67 -6.50 -4.64 6.06
N VAL A 68 -5.96 -5.84 5.93
CA VAL A 68 -4.51 -6.07 5.83
C VAL A 68 -4.16 -6.41 4.39
N VAL A 69 -3.29 -5.60 3.79
CA VAL A 69 -2.80 -5.76 2.43
C VAL A 69 -1.38 -6.32 2.50
N PHE A 70 -1.24 -7.61 2.27
CA PHE A 70 0.04 -8.32 2.32
C PHE A 70 0.70 -8.35 0.95
N VAL A 71 1.96 -7.88 0.87
CA VAL A 71 2.75 -7.89 -0.36
C VAL A 71 3.55 -9.19 -0.43
N GLU A 72 3.24 -10.03 -1.42
CA GLU A 72 4.04 -11.21 -1.76
C GLU A 72 5.07 -10.80 -2.81
N TYR A 73 6.09 -10.07 -2.35
CA TYR A 73 7.15 -9.54 -3.20
C TYR A 73 8.11 -10.64 -3.68
N ALA A 74 8.78 -10.40 -4.80
CA ALA A 74 9.77 -11.29 -5.36
C ALA A 74 10.99 -11.41 -4.45
N ARG A 75 11.47 -12.64 -4.29
CA ARG A 75 12.49 -13.01 -3.30
C ARG A 75 13.85 -13.21 -3.94
N SER A 76 14.89 -13.02 -3.14
CA SER A 76 16.27 -13.35 -3.47
C SER A 76 16.51 -14.86 -3.30
N PRO A 77 17.40 -15.46 -4.11
CA PRO A 77 18.31 -14.83 -5.08
C PRO A 77 17.70 -14.47 -6.44
N GLU A 78 16.47 -14.91 -6.74
CA GLU A 78 15.81 -14.75 -8.05
C GLU A 78 15.56 -13.28 -8.40
N ALA A 79 15.20 -12.47 -7.39
CA ALA A 79 15.07 -11.03 -7.48
C ALA A 79 16.10 -10.35 -6.58
N ARG A 80 16.90 -9.45 -7.17
CA ARG A 80 17.91 -8.66 -6.46
C ARG A 80 17.35 -7.30 -6.05
N TYR A 81 18.07 -6.61 -5.17
CA TYR A 81 17.79 -5.22 -4.86
C TYR A 81 17.72 -4.39 -6.17
N PRO A 82 16.74 -3.48 -6.35
CA PRO A 82 15.72 -3.03 -5.39
C PRO A 82 14.32 -3.65 -5.55
N VAL A 83 14.15 -4.79 -6.24
CA VAL A 83 12.84 -5.29 -6.72
C VAL A 83 11.76 -5.33 -5.63
N ALA A 84 12.03 -5.95 -4.48
CA ALA A 84 11.05 -6.08 -3.41
C ALA A 84 10.56 -4.73 -2.83
N ILE A 85 11.43 -3.71 -2.84
CA ILE A 85 11.10 -2.36 -2.36
C ILE A 85 10.15 -1.68 -3.34
N GLU A 86 10.48 -1.74 -4.64
CA GLU A 86 9.65 -1.15 -5.68
C GLU A 86 8.28 -1.83 -5.79
N GLN A 87 8.21 -3.13 -5.54
CA GLN A 87 6.94 -3.86 -5.47
C GLN A 87 6.08 -3.47 -4.26
N ALA A 88 6.70 -3.30 -3.08
CA ALA A 88 6.01 -2.77 -1.91
C ALA A 88 5.54 -1.32 -2.15
N TYR A 89 6.35 -0.51 -2.84
CA TYR A 89 6.00 0.86 -3.21
C TYR A 89 4.85 0.92 -4.21
N ALA A 90 4.88 0.11 -5.27
CA ALA A 90 3.79 0.00 -6.22
C ALA A 90 2.49 -0.41 -5.53
N THR A 91 2.56 -1.32 -4.56
CA THR A 91 1.40 -1.71 -3.75
C THR A 91 0.87 -0.55 -2.90
N ALA A 92 1.74 0.19 -2.22
CA ALA A 92 1.35 1.39 -1.47
C ALA A 92 0.64 2.42 -2.37
N ARG A 93 1.19 2.69 -3.55
CA ARG A 93 0.55 3.57 -4.54
C ARG A 93 -0.80 3.03 -4.99
N TRP A 94 -0.88 1.74 -5.28
CA TRP A 94 -2.13 1.09 -5.68
C TRP A 94 -3.20 1.22 -4.59
N ILE A 95 -2.85 1.04 -3.31
CA ILE A 95 -3.79 1.25 -2.18
C ILE A 95 -4.35 2.67 -2.21
N THR A 96 -3.50 3.69 -2.38
CA THR A 96 -3.96 5.09 -2.42
C THR A 96 -4.78 5.44 -3.65
N ALA A 97 -4.51 4.82 -4.80
CA ALA A 97 -5.16 5.16 -6.07
C ALA A 97 -6.43 4.35 -6.35
N LYS A 98 -6.46 3.08 -5.96
CA LYS A 98 -7.52 2.11 -6.32
C LYS A 98 -8.07 1.35 -5.12
N GLY A 99 -7.47 1.47 -3.93
CA GLY A 99 -7.88 0.72 -2.75
C GLY A 99 -9.34 0.96 -2.33
N ALA A 100 -9.89 2.14 -2.63
CA ALA A 100 -11.30 2.44 -2.36
C ALA A 100 -12.26 1.46 -3.08
N GLU A 101 -11.90 0.96 -4.27
CA GLU A 101 -12.68 -0.05 -5.01
C GLU A 101 -12.74 -1.39 -4.27
N GLU A 102 -11.75 -1.67 -3.42
CA GLU A 102 -11.68 -2.87 -2.58
C GLU A 102 -12.18 -2.65 -1.15
N GLY A 103 -12.74 -1.46 -0.87
CA GLY A 103 -13.20 -1.05 0.45
C GLY A 103 -12.07 -0.72 1.41
N LEU A 104 -10.96 -0.17 0.92
CA LEU A 104 -9.81 0.25 1.73
C LEU A 104 -9.82 1.76 1.93
N ASP A 105 -9.77 2.22 3.18
CA ASP A 105 -9.59 3.62 3.55
C ASP A 105 -8.09 3.95 3.61
N ALA A 106 -7.61 4.58 2.54
CA ALA A 106 -6.22 5.02 2.40
C ALA A 106 -5.97 6.45 2.96
N SER A 107 -6.91 7.05 3.69
CA SER A 107 -6.73 8.38 4.28
C SER A 107 -5.73 8.40 5.43
N ARG A 108 -5.60 7.26 6.14
CA ARG A 108 -4.69 7.06 7.29
C ARG A 108 -4.13 5.63 7.28
N PRO A 109 -3.33 5.26 6.28
CA PRO A 109 -2.80 3.91 6.17
C PRO A 109 -1.75 3.66 7.26
N ALA A 110 -1.71 2.44 7.78
CA ALA A 110 -0.63 1.95 8.63
C ALA A 110 0.30 1.03 7.85
N VAL A 111 1.55 0.90 8.30
CA VAL A 111 2.53 -0.05 7.75
C VAL A 111 2.96 -0.99 8.88
N ALA A 112 2.92 -2.29 8.62
CA ALA A 112 3.29 -3.35 9.56
C ALA A 112 4.19 -4.40 8.90
N GLY A 113 4.93 -5.16 9.71
CA GLY A 113 5.87 -6.18 9.23
C GLY A 113 6.71 -6.75 10.38
N ASP A 114 7.36 -7.89 10.13
CA ASP A 114 8.06 -8.68 11.14
C ASP A 114 9.60 -8.68 10.93
N SER A 115 10.35 -8.18 11.92
CA SER A 115 11.81 -8.35 12.15
C SER A 115 12.80 -8.06 10.98
N VAL A 116 14.09 -8.33 11.19
CA VAL A 116 15.32 -7.87 10.46
C VAL A 116 15.33 -7.99 8.92
N GLY A 117 14.38 -8.69 8.30
CA GLY A 117 14.18 -8.68 6.84
C GLY A 117 13.26 -7.57 6.32
N GLY A 118 12.42 -7.05 7.21
CA GLY A 118 11.46 -5.99 6.95
C GLY A 118 12.04 -4.61 7.22
N THR A 119 13.09 -4.43 8.03
CA THR A 119 13.53 -3.07 8.43
C THR A 119 13.87 -2.17 7.24
N GLY A 120 14.57 -2.68 6.22
CA GLY A 120 14.87 -1.90 5.01
C GLY A 120 13.64 -1.67 4.12
N THR A 121 12.84 -2.70 3.87
CA THR A 121 11.65 -2.60 2.99
C THR A 121 10.51 -1.84 3.65
N MET A 122 10.31 -1.99 4.96
CA MET A 122 9.38 -1.21 5.78
C MET A 122 9.82 0.23 5.94
N THR A 123 11.11 0.51 6.17
CA THR A 123 11.58 1.90 6.23
C THR A 123 11.41 2.58 4.88
N ALA A 124 11.70 1.89 3.78
CA ALA A 124 11.44 2.40 2.43
C ALA A 124 9.93 2.58 2.18
N ALA A 125 9.10 1.56 2.43
CA ALA A 125 7.65 1.64 2.28
C ALA A 125 7.03 2.75 3.15
N LEU A 126 7.48 2.91 4.40
CA LEU A 126 7.04 3.96 5.32
C LEU A 126 7.49 5.35 4.87
N THR A 127 8.75 5.52 4.48
CA THR A 127 9.27 6.79 3.95
C THR A 127 8.55 7.18 2.65
N LEU A 128 8.26 6.21 1.80
CA LEU A 128 7.58 6.42 0.53
C LEU A 128 6.07 6.64 0.70
N MET A 129 5.41 5.98 1.66
CA MET A 129 4.04 6.27 2.07
C MET A 129 3.93 7.68 2.65
N ALA A 130 4.84 8.07 3.54
CA ALA A 130 4.89 9.43 4.08
C ALA A 130 5.08 10.47 2.97
N LYS A 131 5.93 10.17 1.98
CA LYS A 131 6.08 11.02 0.78
C LYS A 131 4.78 11.07 -0.03
N ALA A 132 4.18 9.94 -0.38
CA ALA A 132 2.93 9.87 -1.16
C ALA A 132 1.75 10.59 -0.47
N MET A 133 1.65 10.51 0.85
CA MET A 133 0.67 11.27 1.64
C MET A 133 0.96 12.78 1.61
N ALA A 134 2.22 13.20 1.58
CA ALA A 134 2.59 14.61 1.42
C ALA A 134 2.20 15.17 0.04
N TRP A 135 2.35 14.39 -1.05
CA TRP A 135 1.83 14.76 -2.38
C TRP A 135 0.30 14.94 -2.35
N PHE A 136 -0.41 14.09 -1.60
CA PHE A 136 -1.86 14.16 -1.49
C PHE A 136 -2.34 15.36 -0.64
N TRP A 137 -1.58 15.74 0.40
CA TRP A 137 -1.86 16.95 1.18
C TRP A 137 -1.61 18.22 0.36
N ASP A 138 -0.54 18.24 -0.45
CA ASP A 138 -0.20 19.36 -1.32
C ASP A 138 -1.22 19.55 -2.47
N CYS A 139 -1.88 18.47 -2.91
CA CYS A 139 -2.90 18.51 -3.96
C CYS A 139 -4.34 18.84 -3.49
N ARG A 140 -4.58 19.17 -2.21
CA ARG A 140 -5.92 19.62 -1.78
C ARG A 140 -6.07 21.13 -2.05
N PRO A 141 -6.97 21.59 -2.94
CA PRO A 141 -7.23 23.01 -3.05
C PRO A 141 -7.76 23.52 -1.72
N ARG A 142 -7.01 24.44 -1.11
CA ARG A 142 -7.48 25.19 0.05
C ARG A 142 -8.69 26.01 -0.42
N SER A 143 -9.90 25.64 -0.01
CA SER A 143 -11.09 26.42 -0.29
C SER A 143 -10.99 27.75 0.47
N SER A 144 -10.50 28.78 -0.21
CA SER A 144 -10.83 30.16 0.13
C SER A 144 -11.00 30.92 -1.16
N SER A 145 -12.21 31.40 -1.36
CA SER A 145 -12.64 32.39 -2.34
C SER A 145 -11.52 33.37 -2.72
N SER A 146 -10.89 33.17 -3.86
CA SER A 146 -10.20 34.23 -4.59
C SER A 146 -9.84 33.70 -5.97
N THR A 147 -10.33 34.39 -6.98
CA THR A 147 -9.96 34.28 -8.39
C THR A 147 -8.43 34.22 -8.55
N ARG A 148 -7.87 33.03 -8.71
CA ARG A 148 -6.54 32.89 -9.31
C ARG A 148 -6.39 31.52 -9.95
N THR A 149 -6.25 31.55 -11.27
CA THR A 149 -5.93 30.44 -12.17
C THR A 149 -4.84 29.56 -11.56
N THR A 150 -5.19 28.31 -11.25
CA THR A 150 -4.23 27.33 -10.77
C THR A 150 -3.55 26.71 -11.98
N CYS A 151 -2.32 27.12 -12.30
CA CYS A 151 -1.46 26.35 -13.18
C CYS A 151 -1.00 25.09 -12.41
N CYS A 152 -1.68 23.98 -12.64
CA CYS A 152 -1.19 22.66 -12.26
C CYS A 152 -0.03 22.29 -13.21
N GLY A 153 1.15 22.02 -12.66
CA GLY A 153 2.35 21.79 -13.44
C GLY A 153 2.24 20.55 -14.34
N THR A 154 2.06 20.75 -15.64
CA THR A 154 2.77 20.02 -16.71
C THR A 154 2.74 20.91 -17.96
N ARG A 155 3.86 20.98 -18.70
CA ARG A 155 4.11 21.88 -19.84
C ARG A 155 2.90 22.11 -20.76
N VAL A 156 2.28 23.28 -20.70
CA VAL A 156 1.49 23.83 -21.81
C VAL A 156 1.79 25.32 -21.91
N ARG A 157 2.27 25.79 -23.06
CA ARG A 157 2.44 27.22 -23.34
C ARG A 157 1.05 27.87 -23.34
N CYS A 158 0.82 28.80 -22.44
CA CYS A 158 -0.35 29.67 -22.50
C CYS A 158 -0.22 30.60 -23.72
N MET A 159 -1.17 30.54 -24.65
CA MET A 159 -1.41 31.62 -25.61
C MET A 159 -2.34 32.66 -24.98
N PRO A 160 -2.18 33.96 -25.28
CA PRO A 160 -3.11 34.98 -24.81
C PRO A 160 -4.44 34.89 -25.58
N ALA A 161 -5.56 35.02 -24.86
CA ALA A 161 -6.84 35.37 -25.47
C ALA A 161 -6.81 36.88 -25.80
N SER A 162 -7.27 37.18 -27.01
CA SER A 162 -7.37 38.47 -27.71
C SER A 162 -7.82 39.67 -26.89
#